data_AF-A0A7J4FJL3-F1
#
_entry.id   AF-A0A7J4FJL3-F1
#
_cell.length_a   1.000
_cell.length_b   1.000
_cell.length_c   1.000
_cell.angle_alpha   90.00
_cell.angle_beta   90.00
_cell.angle_gamma   90.00
#
_symmetry.space_group_name_H-M   'P 1'
#
loop_
_entity.id
_entity.type
_entity.pdbx_description
1 polymer ?
#
loop_
_entity_poly.entity_id
_entity_poly.type
_entity_poly.pdbx_seq_one_letter_code
_entity_poly.pdbx_strand_id
1 'polypeptide(L)'
;MHMKKAFIVGIDALNPKLLLKLVEDGELPNFKMLMEMGGFSKALSALPAQTPENWTSIATGAWPGTHGIATWGRRLPNVPVTEYFGDESMSSNLCRAEYLWEALARKGLKSVLLNFVGYPPTTDKTVYIDWFWRPGRWYFEICSAACYLSRDSLRDLTDAGAPVNRMLEQTLLIPVEITSKTENWKSLPESKSLPLSFRMILRPVRPGKDVTFEGLLIDENGKGYDTLLICKEKDPGEALCRLKTGHWGSFCEEFEVKGKKHVGTVRLKLVELSPDGARLKIYRSQVHLTSEFVYPPEIGEELTNRFGPYINEAVERFIHVLDKQTVIEEFTYQIKWIANAVRYLMEKGASLYMMHWHLLDAIQHAYLSNIDPTAGGYDPEKAEEG
;
A
#
# COMPACT_ATOMS: atom_id res chain seq x y z
N MET A 1 -11.77 34.10 15.87
CA MET A 1 -12.51 32.83 15.73
C MET A 1 -11.53 31.76 15.29
N HIS A 2 -11.47 30.62 15.97
CA HIS A 2 -10.78 29.46 15.40
C HIS A 2 -11.56 28.99 14.17
N MET A 3 -10.86 28.88 13.05
CA MET A 3 -11.42 28.35 11.82
C MET A 3 -11.75 26.87 12.03
N LYS A 4 -12.99 26.47 11.71
CA LYS A 4 -13.39 25.06 11.77
C LYS A 4 -12.65 24.28 10.68
N LYS A 5 -12.16 23.10 11.03
CA LYS A 5 -11.52 22.16 10.10
C LYS A 5 -12.54 21.14 9.62
N ALA A 6 -12.44 20.71 8.38
CA ALA A 6 -13.29 19.68 7.77
C ALA A 6 -12.46 18.45 7.39
N PHE A 7 -13.00 17.26 7.68
CA PHE A 7 -12.41 15.98 7.32
C PHE A 7 -13.45 15.21 6.50
N ILE A 8 -13.07 14.81 5.28
CA ILE A 8 -13.87 13.96 4.40
C ILE A 8 -13.10 12.65 4.24
N VAL A 9 -13.52 11.63 4.99
CA VAL A 9 -12.87 10.32 5.01
C VAL A 9 -13.67 9.35 4.13
N GLY A 10 -13.14 9.08 2.95
CA GLY A 10 -13.68 8.09 2.03
C GLY A 10 -13.12 6.70 2.32
N ILE A 11 -14.01 5.75 2.62
CA ILE A 11 -13.67 4.34 2.79
C ILE A 11 -14.33 3.58 1.64
N ASP A 12 -13.52 3.00 0.75
CA ASP A 12 -14.04 2.29 -0.41
C ASP A 12 -14.79 1.02 0.02
N ALA A 13 -15.83 0.68 -0.74
CA ALA A 13 -16.72 -0.45 -0.52
C ALA A 13 -17.29 -0.55 0.92
N LEU A 14 -17.43 0.56 1.66
CA LEU A 14 -18.04 0.56 2.98
C LEU A 14 -19.55 0.24 2.88
N ASN A 15 -19.89 -1.04 3.00
CA ASN A 15 -21.27 -1.51 2.94
C ASN A 15 -22.02 -1.12 4.23
N PRO A 16 -23.10 -0.30 4.15
CA PRO A 16 -23.84 0.13 5.33
C PRO A 16 -24.44 -1.00 6.16
N LYS A 17 -24.79 -2.15 5.55
CA LYS A 17 -25.34 -3.30 6.28
C LYS A 17 -24.27 -3.96 7.14
N LEU A 18 -23.08 -4.17 6.58
CA LEU A 18 -21.95 -4.75 7.31
C LEU A 18 -21.49 -3.81 8.42
N LEU A 19 -21.39 -2.51 8.13
CA LEU A 19 -21.04 -1.49 9.12
C LEU A 19 -22.00 -1.51 10.32
N LEU A 20 -23.32 -1.50 10.06
CA LEU A 20 -24.32 -1.50 11.13
C LEU A 20 -24.26 -2.78 11.96
N LYS A 21 -24.08 -3.94 11.32
CA LYS A 21 -23.89 -5.22 12.03
C LYS A 21 -22.67 -5.18 12.95
N LEU A 22 -21.52 -4.75 12.45
CA LEU A 22 -20.30 -4.66 13.26
C LEU A 22 -20.38 -3.64 14.39
N VAL A 23 -21.19 -2.58 14.23
CA VAL A 23 -21.50 -1.63 15.30
C VAL A 23 -22.41 -2.26 16.36
N GLU A 24 -23.42 -3.02 15.95
CA GLU A 24 -24.33 -3.75 16.85
C GLU A 24 -23.60 -4.83 17.65
N ASP A 25 -22.69 -5.56 16.99
CA ASP A 25 -21.85 -6.60 17.60
C ASP A 25 -20.77 -6.02 18.55
N GLY A 26 -20.56 -4.70 18.55
CA GLY A 26 -19.62 -4.01 19.45
C GLY A 26 -18.18 -3.90 18.92
N GLU A 27 -17.92 -4.33 17.69
CA GLU A 27 -16.58 -4.37 17.07
C GLU A 27 -16.08 -2.99 16.60
N LEU A 28 -17.01 -2.04 16.36
CA LEU A 28 -16.69 -0.71 15.82
C LEU A 28 -17.13 0.43 16.77
N PRO A 29 -16.53 0.55 17.97
CA PRO A 29 -16.95 1.53 18.98
C PRO A 29 -16.78 2.99 18.53
N ASN A 30 -15.78 3.28 17.70
CA ASN A 30 -15.58 4.64 17.18
C ASN A 30 -16.67 5.03 16.16
N PHE A 31 -17.12 4.10 15.31
CA PHE A 31 -18.25 4.37 14.41
C PHE A 31 -19.53 4.57 15.21
N LYS A 32 -19.78 3.74 16.23
CA LYS A 32 -20.92 3.92 17.14
C LYS A 32 -20.94 5.32 17.74
N MET A 33 -19.81 5.75 18.31
CA MET A 33 -19.66 7.08 18.90
C MET A 33 -19.92 8.21 17.87
N LEU A 34 -19.41 8.08 16.64
CA LEU A 34 -19.64 9.08 15.58
C LEU A 34 -21.11 9.15 15.15
N MET A 35 -21.79 8.00 15.07
CA MET A 35 -23.22 7.93 14.76
C MET A 35 -24.07 8.58 15.88
N GLU A 36 -23.71 8.34 17.14
CA GLU A 36 -24.42 8.86 18.31
C GLU A 36 -24.23 10.37 18.52
N MET A 37 -23.02 10.91 18.30
CA MET A 37 -22.76 12.35 18.44
C MET A 37 -23.23 13.18 17.24
N GLY A 38 -23.49 12.53 16.11
CA GLY A 38 -23.74 13.15 14.83
C GLY A 38 -25.01 12.64 14.16
N GLY A 39 -24.92 12.30 12.88
CA GLY A 39 -26.01 11.73 12.12
C GLY A 39 -25.50 10.63 11.19
N PHE A 40 -26.33 9.62 10.98
CA PHE A 40 -26.08 8.54 10.04
C PHE A 40 -27.21 8.48 9.02
N SER A 41 -26.88 8.55 7.74
CA SER A 41 -27.83 8.42 6.65
C SER A 41 -27.20 7.67 5.49
N LYS A 42 -28.05 6.95 4.75
CA LYS A 42 -27.68 6.39 3.44
C LYS A 42 -27.74 7.52 2.42
N ALA A 43 -26.80 7.50 1.48
CA ALA A 43 -26.80 8.36 0.30
C ALA A 43 -26.81 7.48 -0.95
N LEU A 44 -27.43 7.98 -2.03
CA LEU A 44 -27.33 7.34 -3.33
C LEU A 44 -25.99 7.69 -3.96
N SER A 45 -25.32 6.69 -4.52
CA SER A 45 -24.13 6.88 -5.33
C SER A 45 -24.49 7.57 -6.66
N ALA A 46 -23.48 8.11 -7.34
CA ALA A 46 -23.58 8.32 -8.77
C ALA A 46 -23.90 7.00 -9.48
N LEU A 47 -24.50 7.10 -10.68
CA LEU A 47 -24.77 5.97 -11.56
C LEU A 47 -23.96 6.15 -12.87
N PRO A 48 -23.15 5.16 -13.28
CA PRO A 48 -22.90 3.88 -12.59
C PRO A 48 -22.20 4.04 -11.23
N ALA A 49 -22.25 2.99 -10.40
CA ALA A 49 -21.66 3.01 -9.05
C ALA A 49 -20.18 2.58 -9.10
N GLN A 50 -19.36 3.22 -9.93
CA GLN A 50 -17.93 2.99 -10.00
C GLN A 50 -17.16 4.10 -9.29
N THR A 51 -15.93 3.74 -8.98
CA THR A 51 -14.94 4.54 -8.27
C THR A 51 -14.70 5.93 -8.90
N PRO A 52 -14.41 6.10 -10.21
CA PRO A 52 -14.06 7.41 -10.75
C PRO A 52 -15.17 8.47 -10.71
N GLU A 53 -16.39 8.10 -11.08
CA GLU A 53 -17.51 9.02 -11.03
C GLU A 53 -17.90 9.40 -9.61
N ASN A 54 -17.90 8.45 -8.66
CA ASN A 54 -18.33 8.70 -7.29
C ASN A 54 -17.33 9.60 -6.54
N TRP A 55 -16.03 9.31 -6.62
CA TRP A 55 -15.03 10.15 -5.98
C TRP A 55 -14.95 11.54 -6.61
N THR A 56 -15.13 11.66 -7.93
CA THR A 56 -15.21 12.98 -8.58
C THR A 56 -16.48 13.74 -8.20
N SER A 57 -17.61 13.04 -8.04
CA SER A 57 -18.86 13.64 -7.55
C SER A 57 -18.69 14.19 -6.13
N ILE A 58 -18.03 13.44 -5.23
CA ILE A 58 -17.67 13.90 -3.88
C ILE A 58 -16.71 15.10 -3.95
N ALA A 59 -15.72 15.05 -4.84
CA ALA A 59 -14.70 16.09 -4.99
C ALA A 59 -15.24 17.43 -5.50
N THR A 60 -16.33 17.42 -6.27
CA THR A 60 -16.86 18.60 -6.97
C THR A 60 -18.24 19.02 -6.48
N GLY A 61 -18.97 18.14 -5.79
CA GLY A 61 -20.39 18.34 -5.47
C GLY A 61 -21.31 18.32 -6.70
N ALA A 62 -20.80 17.92 -7.87
CA ALA A 62 -21.52 17.89 -9.13
C ALA A 62 -21.80 16.45 -9.58
N TRP A 63 -22.76 16.26 -10.49
CA TRP A 63 -23.04 14.96 -11.08
C TRP A 63 -22.10 14.63 -12.26
N PRO A 64 -21.97 13.36 -12.67
CA PRO A 64 -21.16 12.93 -13.83
C PRO A 64 -21.42 13.70 -15.11
N GLY A 65 -22.67 14.11 -15.36
CA GLY A 65 -23.01 14.94 -16.52
C GLY A 65 -22.37 16.34 -16.50
N THR A 66 -22.06 16.87 -15.32
CA THR A 66 -21.44 18.19 -15.13
C THR A 66 -19.92 18.08 -15.09
N HIS A 67 -19.36 17.24 -14.21
CA HIS A 67 -17.91 17.11 -14.09
C HIS A 67 -17.28 16.28 -15.22
N GLY A 68 -18.08 15.51 -15.97
CA GLY A 68 -17.66 14.82 -17.19
C GLY A 68 -16.92 13.48 -16.98
N ILE A 69 -16.87 12.97 -15.75
CA ILE A 69 -16.27 11.69 -15.38
C ILE A 69 -17.40 10.70 -15.09
N ALA A 70 -17.55 9.65 -15.89
CA ALA A 70 -18.71 8.76 -15.80
C ALA A 70 -18.37 7.26 -15.71
N THR A 71 -17.13 6.86 -16.01
CA THR A 71 -16.64 5.48 -15.97
C THR A 71 -15.11 5.46 -15.91
N TRP A 72 -14.52 4.26 -15.79
CA TRP A 72 -13.14 4.04 -16.21
C TRP A 72 -13.00 4.40 -17.69
N GLY A 73 -12.23 5.43 -17.96
CA GLY A 73 -11.95 5.97 -19.27
C GLY A 73 -13.04 6.89 -19.78
N ARG A 74 -12.60 7.90 -20.52
CA ARG A 74 -13.48 8.75 -21.32
C ARG A 74 -13.21 8.48 -22.78
N ARG A 75 -14.26 8.31 -23.57
CA ARG A 75 -14.16 8.40 -25.03
C ARG A 75 -14.54 9.81 -25.44
N LEU A 76 -13.65 10.50 -26.15
CA LEU A 76 -13.96 11.80 -26.74
C LEU A 76 -14.65 11.62 -28.10
N PRO A 77 -15.50 12.57 -28.52
CA PRO A 77 -16.01 12.60 -29.89
C PRO A 77 -14.85 12.55 -30.89
N ASN A 78 -15.04 11.84 -32.00
CA ASN A 78 -14.04 11.66 -33.07
C ASN A 78 -12.81 10.82 -32.71
N VAL A 79 -12.83 10.09 -31.60
CA VAL A 79 -11.82 9.07 -31.27
C VAL A 79 -12.30 7.68 -31.76
N PRO A 80 -11.44 6.87 -32.39
CA PRO A 80 -11.76 5.49 -32.78
C PRO A 80 -12.33 4.67 -31.63
N VAL A 81 -13.23 3.73 -31.93
CA VAL A 81 -13.85 2.88 -30.88
C VAL A 81 -12.84 1.98 -30.17
N THR A 82 -11.71 1.72 -30.80
CA THR A 82 -10.59 0.92 -30.28
C THR A 82 -9.67 1.70 -29.35
N GLU A 83 -9.81 3.03 -29.28
CA GLU A 83 -8.99 3.87 -28.40
C GLU A 83 -9.72 4.14 -27.08
N TYR A 84 -9.00 3.92 -25.98
CA TYR A 84 -9.53 3.96 -24.62
C TYR A 84 -8.51 4.61 -23.68
N PHE A 85 -8.95 5.60 -22.91
CA PHE A 85 -8.10 6.39 -22.00
C PHE A 85 -8.42 6.09 -20.53
N GLY A 86 -8.38 4.82 -20.13
CA GLY A 86 -8.68 4.40 -18.74
C GLY A 86 -7.75 4.97 -17.69
N ASP A 87 -6.51 5.24 -18.08
CA ASP A 87 -5.45 5.73 -17.19
C ASP A 87 -5.64 7.21 -16.80
N GLU A 88 -6.66 7.90 -17.32
CA GLU A 88 -6.92 9.32 -17.03
C GLU A 88 -8.24 9.54 -16.28
N SER A 89 -8.97 8.47 -15.93
CA SER A 89 -10.33 8.57 -15.35
C SER A 89 -10.41 9.39 -14.08
N MET A 90 -9.31 9.46 -13.33
CA MET A 90 -9.17 10.18 -12.07
C MET A 90 -8.41 11.51 -12.22
N SER A 91 -8.07 11.88 -13.46
CA SER A 91 -7.24 13.03 -13.80
C SER A 91 -8.04 14.33 -13.72
N SER A 92 -7.45 15.35 -13.11
CA SER A 92 -7.97 16.72 -13.09
C SER A 92 -8.07 17.33 -14.48
N ASN A 93 -7.23 16.90 -15.42
CA ASN A 93 -7.29 17.37 -16.81
C ASN A 93 -8.60 17.00 -17.52
N LEU A 94 -9.30 15.97 -17.04
CA LEU A 94 -10.58 15.53 -17.63
C LEU A 94 -11.80 16.16 -16.94
N CYS A 95 -11.64 16.63 -15.71
CA CYS A 95 -12.73 17.18 -14.93
C CYS A 95 -13.16 18.55 -15.49
N ARG A 96 -14.47 18.74 -15.63
CA ARG A 96 -15.07 19.97 -16.18
C ARG A 96 -15.77 20.81 -15.11
N ALA A 97 -15.74 20.36 -13.87
CA ALA A 97 -16.30 21.06 -12.72
C ALA A 97 -15.17 21.48 -11.79
N GLU A 98 -15.42 22.54 -11.04
CA GLU A 98 -14.52 23.00 -9.99
C GLU A 98 -14.46 22.01 -8.84
N TYR A 99 -13.27 21.81 -8.30
CA TYR A 99 -13.05 21.00 -7.11
C TYR A 99 -13.25 21.79 -5.82
N LEU A 100 -13.66 21.11 -4.76
CA LEU A 100 -13.89 21.72 -3.44
C LEU A 100 -12.64 22.45 -2.92
N TRP A 101 -11.45 21.86 -3.11
CA TRP A 101 -10.19 22.48 -2.68
C TRP A 101 -9.79 23.70 -3.51
N GLU A 102 -10.24 23.83 -4.76
CA GLU A 102 -10.01 25.02 -5.59
C GLU A 102 -10.87 26.19 -5.09
N ALA A 103 -12.12 25.90 -4.71
CA ALA A 103 -13.00 26.87 -4.08
C ALA A 103 -12.40 27.41 -2.76
N LEU A 104 -11.82 26.53 -1.95
CA LEU A 104 -11.09 26.89 -0.72
C LEU A 104 -9.83 27.71 -1.04
N ALA A 105 -9.05 27.31 -2.05
CA ALA A 105 -7.82 28.00 -2.46
C ALA A 105 -8.09 29.46 -2.84
N ARG A 106 -9.20 29.75 -3.55
CA ARG A 106 -9.62 31.14 -3.86
C ARG A 106 -9.89 32.00 -2.63
N LYS A 107 -10.17 31.37 -1.48
CA LYS A 107 -10.34 32.05 -0.18
C LYS A 107 -9.04 32.07 0.64
N GLY A 108 -7.93 31.63 0.07
CA GLY A 108 -6.63 31.53 0.74
C GLY A 108 -6.53 30.36 1.72
N LEU A 109 -7.49 29.44 1.71
CA LEU A 109 -7.52 28.27 2.60
C LEU A 109 -6.69 27.14 2.01
N LYS A 110 -6.06 26.37 2.89
CA LYS A 110 -5.22 25.22 2.52
C LYS A 110 -5.96 23.90 2.67
N SER A 111 -5.64 22.95 1.80
CA SER A 111 -6.22 21.59 1.84
C SER A 111 -5.13 20.52 1.85
N VAL A 112 -5.49 19.31 2.27
CA VAL A 112 -4.68 18.10 2.18
C VAL A 112 -5.52 17.02 1.52
N LEU A 113 -5.01 16.43 0.44
CA LEU A 113 -5.62 15.28 -0.23
C LEU A 113 -4.69 14.08 -0.07
N LEU A 114 -5.22 12.91 0.29
CA LEU A 114 -4.44 11.67 0.40
C LEU A 114 -5.05 10.56 -0.43
N ASN A 115 -4.25 10.01 -1.35
CA ASN A 115 -4.67 8.98 -2.31
C ASN A 115 -6.06 9.30 -2.88
N PHE A 116 -6.21 10.51 -3.43
CA PHE A 116 -7.51 11.02 -3.87
C PHE A 116 -7.48 11.39 -5.35
N VAL A 117 -8.66 11.60 -5.93
CA VAL A 117 -8.81 12.04 -7.32
C VAL A 117 -8.37 13.49 -7.51
N GLY A 118 -8.16 13.89 -8.78
CA GLY A 118 -7.81 15.26 -9.12
C GLY A 118 -6.30 15.51 -9.25
N TYR A 119 -5.58 14.56 -9.85
CA TYR A 119 -4.18 14.74 -10.25
C TYR A 119 -4.08 15.07 -11.76
N PRO A 120 -3.06 15.80 -12.24
CA PRO A 120 -2.04 16.50 -11.47
C PRO A 120 -2.64 17.62 -10.59
N PRO A 121 -1.85 18.16 -9.63
CA PRO A 121 -2.27 19.26 -8.76
C PRO A 121 -2.92 20.42 -9.51
N THR A 122 -4.03 20.94 -8.98
CA THR A 122 -4.78 22.04 -9.61
C THR A 122 -4.62 23.39 -8.90
N THR A 123 -3.98 23.40 -7.73
CA THR A 123 -3.68 24.63 -6.97
C THR A 123 -2.44 24.44 -6.09
N ASP A 124 -1.72 25.53 -5.84
CA ASP A 124 -0.58 25.63 -4.91
C ASP A 124 -1.00 25.66 -3.42
N LYS A 125 -2.30 25.78 -3.13
CA LYS A 125 -2.84 25.78 -1.77
C LYS A 125 -3.17 24.39 -1.21
N THR A 126 -2.90 23.34 -1.97
CA THR A 126 -3.23 21.97 -1.58
C THR A 126 -1.97 21.13 -1.52
N VAL A 127 -1.83 20.35 -0.43
CA VAL A 127 -0.87 19.27 -0.34
C VAL A 127 -1.51 18.00 -0.88
N TYR A 128 -0.90 17.39 -1.88
CA TYR A 128 -1.38 16.14 -2.49
C TYR A 128 -0.44 15.02 -2.07
N ILE A 129 -0.91 14.06 -1.29
CA ILE A 129 -0.15 12.89 -0.84
C ILE A 129 -0.64 11.70 -1.64
N ASP A 130 0.17 11.26 -2.61
CA ASP A 130 -0.14 10.18 -3.55
C ASP A 130 -1.38 10.46 -4.42
N TRP A 131 -1.40 9.86 -5.61
CA TRP A 131 -2.48 10.07 -6.57
C TRP A 131 -3.29 8.81 -6.69
N PHE A 132 -4.61 8.95 -6.55
CA PHE A 132 -5.46 7.85 -6.94
C PHE A 132 -5.54 7.78 -8.46
N TRP A 133 -4.64 6.99 -9.05
CA TRP A 133 -4.49 6.89 -10.49
C TRP A 133 -5.41 5.85 -11.11
N ARG A 134 -5.28 4.59 -10.66
CA ARG A 134 -6.09 3.45 -11.08
C ARG A 134 -6.02 2.33 -10.04
N PRO A 135 -6.97 1.37 -10.04
CA PRO A 135 -6.95 0.24 -9.12
C PRO A 135 -5.73 -0.66 -9.38
N GLY A 136 -5.13 -1.17 -8.29
CA GLY A 136 -4.03 -2.14 -8.35
C GLY A 136 -2.72 -1.64 -9.00
N ARG A 137 -2.56 -0.34 -9.23
CA ARG A 137 -1.30 0.29 -9.65
C ARG A 137 -1.16 1.64 -8.97
N TRP A 138 0.05 1.92 -8.50
CA TRP A 138 0.31 3.14 -7.75
C TRP A 138 1.20 4.08 -8.54
N TYR A 139 0.87 5.37 -8.53
CA TYR A 139 1.53 6.32 -9.42
C TYR A 139 3.01 6.50 -9.08
N PHE A 140 3.35 6.50 -7.78
CA PHE A 140 4.70 6.79 -7.30
C PHE A 140 5.49 5.57 -6.84
N GLU A 141 4.92 4.36 -6.97
CA GLU A 141 5.63 3.16 -6.55
C GLU A 141 6.86 2.91 -7.43
N ILE A 142 7.97 2.55 -6.80
CA ILE A 142 9.17 2.06 -7.48
C ILE A 142 9.02 0.55 -7.65
N CYS A 143 8.73 -0.16 -6.57
CA CYS A 143 8.48 -1.60 -6.57
C CYS A 143 7.18 -1.92 -5.82
N SER A 144 6.32 -2.79 -6.37
CA SER A 144 5.14 -3.30 -5.65
C SER A 144 5.55 -4.11 -4.40
N ALA A 145 4.66 -4.39 -3.46
CA ALA A 145 5.00 -5.30 -2.36
C ALA A 145 5.40 -6.70 -2.89
N ALA A 146 6.29 -7.40 -2.19
CA ALA A 146 6.77 -8.73 -2.59
C ALA A 146 7.13 -9.61 -1.40
N CYS A 147 7.10 -10.93 -1.59
CA CYS A 147 7.49 -11.92 -0.61
C CYS A 147 8.62 -12.79 -1.16
N TYR A 148 9.77 -12.79 -0.49
CA TYR A 148 10.92 -13.62 -0.83
C TYR A 148 10.86 -14.93 -0.06
N LEU A 149 10.93 -16.04 -0.78
CA LEU A 149 10.57 -17.35 -0.25
C LEU A 149 11.62 -18.41 -0.58
N SER A 150 11.95 -19.27 0.37
CA SER A 150 12.65 -20.51 0.06
C SER A 150 11.74 -21.47 -0.73
N ARG A 151 12.34 -22.50 -1.33
CA ARG A 151 11.61 -23.53 -2.07
C ARG A 151 10.57 -24.24 -1.20
N ASP A 152 10.90 -24.51 0.06
CA ASP A 152 10.01 -25.23 0.98
C ASP A 152 8.82 -24.35 1.40
N SER A 153 9.07 -23.08 1.74
CA SER A 153 7.98 -22.13 2.05
C SER A 153 7.05 -21.90 0.84
N LEU A 154 7.59 -21.94 -0.38
CA LEU A 154 6.77 -21.87 -1.60
C LEU A 154 5.90 -23.12 -1.80
N ARG A 155 6.43 -24.30 -1.46
CA ARG A 155 5.68 -25.57 -1.51
C ARG A 155 4.55 -25.56 -0.51
N ASP A 156 4.81 -25.15 0.74
CA ASP A 156 3.77 -25.07 1.78
C ASP A 156 2.62 -24.15 1.37
N LEU A 157 2.91 -23.01 0.72
CA LEU A 157 1.86 -22.11 0.20
C LEU A 157 1.04 -22.76 -0.92
N THR A 158 1.69 -23.56 -1.77
CA THR A 158 1.01 -24.30 -2.84
C THR A 158 0.09 -25.36 -2.24
N ASP A 159 0.58 -26.10 -1.25
CA ASP A 159 -0.18 -27.13 -0.53
C ASP A 159 -1.35 -26.53 0.25
N ALA A 160 -1.22 -25.29 0.74
CA ALA A 160 -2.28 -24.51 1.38
C ALA A 160 -3.29 -23.88 0.40
N GLY A 161 -3.15 -24.11 -0.91
CA GLY A 161 -4.08 -23.60 -1.93
C GLY A 161 -3.93 -22.12 -2.28
N ALA A 162 -2.81 -21.48 -1.91
CA ALA A 162 -2.55 -20.10 -2.31
C ALA A 162 -2.36 -20.01 -3.85
N PRO A 163 -2.69 -18.87 -4.48
CA PRO A 163 -2.60 -18.69 -5.94
C PRO A 163 -1.15 -18.48 -6.44
N VAL A 164 -0.25 -19.40 -6.08
CA VAL A 164 1.22 -19.28 -6.24
C VAL A 164 1.63 -18.98 -7.68
N ASN A 165 1.11 -19.72 -8.66
CA ASN A 165 1.48 -19.55 -10.08
C ASN A 165 1.21 -18.12 -10.56
N ARG A 166 0.00 -17.60 -10.29
CA ARG A 166 -0.40 -16.23 -10.65
C ARG A 166 0.49 -15.20 -9.97
N MET A 167 0.83 -15.41 -8.69
CA MET A 167 1.65 -14.47 -7.94
C MET A 167 3.13 -14.48 -8.36
N LEU A 168 3.67 -15.63 -8.82
CA LEU A 168 5.00 -15.73 -9.43
C LEU A 168 5.05 -14.95 -10.76
N GLU A 169 4.05 -15.14 -11.63
CA GLU A 169 3.93 -14.39 -12.90
C GLU A 169 3.87 -12.88 -12.68
N GLN A 170 3.21 -12.45 -11.61
CA GLN A 170 3.09 -11.04 -11.22
C GLN A 170 4.28 -10.52 -10.41
N THR A 171 5.33 -11.33 -10.20
CA THR A 171 6.52 -10.99 -9.40
C THR A 171 6.21 -10.57 -7.95
N LEU A 172 5.11 -11.09 -7.39
CA LEU A 172 4.70 -10.87 -6.00
C LEU A 172 5.34 -11.89 -5.06
N LEU A 173 5.53 -13.13 -5.53
CA LEU A 173 6.36 -14.13 -4.86
C LEU A 173 7.68 -14.24 -5.63
N ILE A 174 8.79 -14.18 -4.90
CA ILE A 174 10.14 -14.21 -5.48
C ILE A 174 10.93 -15.34 -4.81
N PRO A 175 11.10 -16.49 -5.48
CA PRO A 175 11.90 -17.58 -4.96
C PRO A 175 13.35 -17.13 -4.75
N VAL A 176 13.96 -17.55 -3.65
CA VAL A 176 15.39 -17.34 -3.38
C VAL A 176 16.13 -18.66 -3.26
N GLU A 177 17.32 -18.70 -3.85
CA GLU A 177 18.22 -19.85 -3.74
C GLU A 177 19.14 -19.67 -2.55
N ILE A 178 18.89 -20.46 -1.50
CA ILE A 178 19.71 -20.49 -0.29
C ILE A 178 20.90 -21.42 -0.51
N THR A 179 22.11 -20.94 -0.20
CA THR A 179 23.34 -21.68 -0.37
C THR A 179 24.29 -21.48 0.81
N SER A 180 25.10 -22.49 1.12
CA SER A 180 26.21 -22.39 2.06
C SER A 180 27.46 -21.74 1.46
N LYS A 181 27.42 -21.37 0.17
CA LYS A 181 28.53 -20.69 -0.51
C LYS A 181 28.67 -19.27 0.02
N THR A 182 29.63 -19.09 0.90
CA THR A 182 30.01 -17.78 1.48
C THR A 182 31.31 -17.24 0.87
N GLU A 183 31.66 -17.71 -0.32
CA GLU A 183 32.82 -17.22 -1.07
C GLU A 183 32.61 -15.75 -1.50
N ASN A 184 33.68 -14.97 -1.40
CA ASN A 184 33.74 -13.53 -1.71
C ASN A 184 33.02 -12.60 -0.73
N TRP A 185 32.65 -13.09 0.45
CA TRP A 185 32.29 -12.20 1.57
C TRP A 185 33.56 -11.59 2.17
N LYS A 186 33.57 -10.26 2.40
CA LYS A 186 34.74 -9.56 2.97
C LYS A 186 35.11 -10.11 4.35
N SER A 187 34.10 -10.44 5.14
CA SER A 187 34.21 -11.12 6.42
C SER A 187 32.95 -11.96 6.65
N LEU A 188 32.99 -12.88 7.62
CA LEU A 188 31.81 -13.58 8.11
C LEU A 188 31.56 -13.14 9.56
N PRO A 189 30.31 -12.85 9.93
CA PRO A 189 29.95 -12.54 11.31
C PRO A 189 30.12 -13.78 12.20
N GLU A 190 30.17 -13.57 13.52
CA GLU A 190 30.14 -14.69 14.46
C GLU A 190 28.82 -15.46 14.32
N SER A 191 28.92 -16.76 14.07
CA SER A 191 27.80 -17.68 13.92
C SER A 191 28.23 -19.06 14.43
N LYS A 192 27.36 -19.72 15.19
CA LYS A 192 27.61 -21.07 15.75
C LYS A 192 27.43 -22.18 14.71
N SER A 193 26.68 -21.88 13.65
CA SER A 193 26.53 -22.71 12.44
C SER A 193 27.16 -22.00 11.23
N LEU A 194 27.52 -22.75 10.17
CA LEU A 194 28.03 -22.16 8.93
C LEU A 194 26.98 -21.21 8.33
N PRO A 195 27.28 -19.92 8.10
CA PRO A 195 26.28 -19.00 7.56
C PRO A 195 25.74 -19.45 6.19
N LEU A 196 24.44 -19.25 5.97
CA LEU A 196 23.80 -19.44 4.67
C LEU A 196 23.61 -18.08 4.01
N SER A 197 23.68 -18.02 2.69
CA SER A 197 23.45 -16.80 1.92
C SER A 197 22.47 -17.02 0.79
N PHE A 198 21.86 -15.94 0.34
CA PHE A 198 20.97 -15.91 -0.82
C PHE A 198 20.96 -14.52 -1.43
N ARG A 199 20.48 -14.41 -2.66
CA ARG A 199 20.35 -13.14 -3.36
C ARG A 199 18.90 -12.67 -3.37
N MET A 200 18.69 -11.38 -3.09
CA MET A 200 17.39 -10.74 -3.09
C MET A 200 17.35 -9.65 -4.18
N ILE A 201 16.44 -9.77 -5.14
CA ILE A 201 16.32 -8.85 -6.28
C ILE A 201 15.06 -8.01 -6.14
N LEU A 202 15.21 -6.69 -6.23
CA LEU A 202 14.11 -5.74 -6.28
C LEU A 202 14.00 -5.21 -7.71
N ARG A 203 12.86 -5.51 -8.34
CA ARG A 203 12.56 -5.09 -9.71
C ARG A 203 11.62 -3.88 -9.70
N PRO A 204 11.99 -2.76 -10.34
CA PRO A 204 11.07 -1.65 -10.51
C PRO A 204 9.86 -2.03 -11.39
N VAL A 205 8.67 -1.49 -11.07
CA VAL A 205 7.43 -1.73 -11.85
C VAL A 205 7.42 -1.00 -13.20
N ARG A 206 8.31 -0.02 -13.36
CA ARG A 206 8.53 0.76 -14.58
C ARG A 206 9.92 0.43 -15.13
N PRO A 207 10.16 0.59 -16.45
CA PRO A 207 11.47 0.31 -17.04
C PRO A 207 12.61 0.96 -16.25
N GLY A 208 13.61 0.18 -15.86
CA GLY A 208 14.65 0.58 -14.92
C GLY A 208 15.68 -0.52 -14.71
N LYS A 209 16.58 -0.32 -13.73
CA LYS A 209 17.58 -1.32 -13.33
C LYS A 209 17.14 -2.08 -12.08
N ASP A 210 17.36 -3.38 -12.09
CA ASP A 210 17.17 -4.23 -10.90
C ASP A 210 18.19 -3.82 -9.82
N VAL A 211 17.74 -3.74 -8.57
CA VAL A 211 18.60 -3.56 -7.39
C VAL A 211 18.75 -4.89 -6.69
N THR A 212 19.97 -5.23 -6.30
CA THR A 212 20.29 -6.53 -5.68
C THR A 212 20.85 -6.32 -4.27
N PHE A 213 20.38 -7.15 -3.34
CA PHE A 213 20.96 -7.28 -2.00
C PHE A 213 21.40 -8.72 -1.76
N GLU A 214 22.35 -8.86 -0.84
CA GLU A 214 22.88 -10.14 -0.37
C GLU A 214 22.30 -10.39 1.03
N GLY A 215 21.56 -11.50 1.17
CA GLY A 215 21.03 -11.97 2.44
C GLY A 215 22.00 -12.96 3.10
N LEU A 216 22.18 -12.85 4.40
CA LEU A 216 23.01 -13.77 5.20
C LEU A 216 22.24 -14.24 6.44
N LEU A 217 22.07 -15.54 6.59
CA LEU A 217 21.45 -16.19 7.74
C LEU A 217 22.53 -16.67 8.70
N ILE A 218 22.36 -16.35 9.98
CA ILE A 218 23.32 -16.69 11.04
C ILE A 218 22.62 -17.32 12.25
N ASP A 219 23.35 -18.20 12.92
CA ASP A 219 22.94 -18.88 14.15
C ASP A 219 23.70 -18.24 15.31
N GLU A 220 23.07 -17.28 15.99
CA GLU A 220 23.73 -16.57 17.10
C GLU A 220 23.75 -17.43 18.37
N ASN A 221 22.69 -18.21 18.58
CA ASN A 221 22.43 -18.88 19.86
C ASN A 221 22.89 -20.35 19.92
N GLY A 222 23.36 -20.92 18.82
CA GLY A 222 23.71 -22.34 18.70
C GLY A 222 22.49 -23.26 18.68
N LYS A 223 21.32 -22.75 18.30
CA LYS A 223 20.05 -23.50 18.27
C LYS A 223 19.44 -23.55 16.86
N GLY A 224 20.22 -23.17 15.85
CA GLY A 224 19.78 -23.01 14.46
C GLY A 224 19.67 -21.55 14.05
N TYR A 225 19.48 -21.30 12.75
CA TYR A 225 19.44 -19.94 12.20
C TYR A 225 18.30 -19.13 12.82
N ASP A 226 18.65 -17.95 13.35
CA ASP A 226 17.71 -17.09 14.08
C ASP A 226 17.79 -15.61 13.66
N THR A 227 18.74 -15.28 12.79
CA THR A 227 19.00 -13.89 12.38
C THR A 227 19.26 -13.80 10.88
N LEU A 228 18.68 -12.78 10.27
CA LEU A 228 18.92 -12.37 8.90
C LEU A 228 19.66 -11.03 8.86
N LEU A 229 20.73 -10.96 8.08
CA LEU A 229 21.37 -9.72 7.63
C LEU A 229 21.01 -9.45 6.17
N ILE A 230 20.70 -8.19 5.87
CA ILE A 230 20.54 -7.69 4.50
C ILE A 230 21.66 -6.72 4.22
N CYS A 231 22.47 -7.00 3.20
CA CYS A 231 23.65 -6.22 2.84
C CYS A 231 23.55 -5.76 1.37
N LYS A 232 24.06 -4.56 1.06
CA LYS A 232 24.15 -4.08 -0.33
C LYS A 232 25.20 -4.85 -1.13
N GLU A 233 26.34 -5.09 -0.49
CA GLU A 233 27.43 -5.90 -1.00
C GLU A 233 27.66 -7.07 -0.04
N LYS A 234 28.57 -7.99 -0.39
CA LYS A 234 28.96 -9.10 0.47
C LYS A 234 29.85 -8.65 1.63
N ASP A 235 29.35 -7.73 2.44
CA ASP A 235 30.02 -7.09 3.56
C ASP A 235 29.07 -7.00 4.77
N PRO A 236 29.16 -7.92 5.73
CA PRO A 236 28.27 -7.94 6.88
C PRO A 236 28.48 -6.77 7.85
N GLY A 237 29.63 -6.08 7.78
CA GLY A 237 29.92 -4.92 8.61
C GLY A 237 29.07 -3.70 8.23
N GLU A 238 28.63 -3.64 6.98
CA GLU A 238 27.80 -2.58 6.39
C GLU A 238 26.35 -3.09 6.15
N ALA A 239 25.87 -3.98 7.01
CA ALA A 239 24.51 -4.52 6.90
C ALA A 239 23.47 -3.39 7.03
N LEU A 240 22.60 -3.28 6.03
CA LEU A 240 21.50 -2.30 5.98
C LEU A 240 20.41 -2.62 7.00
N CYS A 241 20.22 -3.91 7.30
CA CYS A 241 19.26 -4.40 8.28
C CYS A 241 19.75 -5.69 8.93
N ARG A 242 19.42 -5.82 10.23
CA ARG A 242 19.54 -7.05 11.02
C ARG A 242 18.17 -7.39 11.59
N LEU A 243 17.64 -8.56 11.24
CA LEU A 243 16.27 -8.96 11.57
C LEU A 243 16.23 -10.29 12.31
N LYS A 244 15.38 -10.34 13.35
CA LYS A 244 14.88 -11.58 13.95
C LYS A 244 13.51 -11.90 13.37
N THR A 245 13.07 -13.15 13.47
CA THR A 245 11.71 -13.54 13.06
C THR A 245 10.67 -12.70 13.80
N GLY A 246 9.70 -12.17 13.05
CA GLY A 246 8.67 -11.25 13.54
C GLY A 246 9.08 -9.77 13.55
N HIS A 247 10.36 -9.44 13.33
CA HIS A 247 10.83 -8.04 13.40
C HIS A 247 10.85 -7.36 12.04
N TRP A 248 10.63 -6.04 12.07
CA TRP A 248 10.72 -5.14 10.92
C TRP A 248 12.04 -4.39 10.88
N GLY A 249 12.51 -4.05 9.69
CA GLY A 249 13.60 -3.11 9.45
C GLY A 249 13.36 -2.30 8.19
N SER A 250 14.02 -1.15 8.08
CA SER A 250 13.91 -0.28 6.92
C SER A 250 15.18 0.49 6.64
N PHE A 251 15.42 0.78 5.37
CA PHE A 251 16.55 1.59 4.89
C PHE A 251 16.16 2.30 3.58
N CYS A 252 16.96 3.29 3.17
CA CYS A 252 16.81 3.95 1.88
C CYS A 252 17.77 3.35 0.85
N GLU A 253 17.35 3.30 -0.41
CA GLU A 253 18.21 2.89 -1.51
C GLU A 253 17.90 3.69 -2.78
N GLU A 254 18.91 3.86 -3.63
CA GLU A 254 18.80 4.49 -4.94
C GLU A 254 18.31 3.48 -5.98
N PHE A 255 17.31 3.89 -6.76
CA PHE A 255 16.74 3.14 -7.88
C PHE A 255 16.86 3.96 -9.16
N GLU A 256 17.20 3.30 -10.26
CA GLU A 256 17.17 3.92 -11.59
C GLU A 256 15.89 3.49 -12.32
N VAL A 257 14.96 4.42 -12.51
CA VAL A 257 13.66 4.21 -13.15
C VAL A 257 13.45 5.26 -14.24
N LYS A 258 13.09 4.82 -15.44
CA LYS A 258 12.92 5.68 -16.63
C LYS A 258 14.13 6.59 -16.90
N GLY A 259 15.34 6.07 -16.65
CA GLY A 259 16.60 6.81 -16.83
C GLY A 259 16.87 7.90 -15.79
N LYS A 260 16.10 7.96 -14.71
CA LYS A 260 16.28 8.88 -13.59
C LYS A 260 16.58 8.12 -12.31
N LYS A 261 17.42 8.70 -11.47
CA LYS A 261 17.72 8.20 -10.13
C LYS A 261 16.68 8.72 -9.14
N HIS A 262 16.19 7.83 -8.30
CA HIS A 262 15.21 8.11 -7.28
C HIS A 262 15.62 7.42 -5.98
N VAL A 263 15.38 8.05 -4.84
CA VAL A 263 15.60 7.41 -3.53
C VAL A 263 14.28 6.85 -3.02
N GLY A 264 14.25 5.53 -2.82
CA GLY A 264 13.09 4.82 -2.30
C GLY A 264 13.35 4.24 -0.90
N THR A 265 12.28 4.09 -0.13
CA THR A 265 12.33 3.42 1.17
C THR A 265 12.01 1.94 1.06
N VAL A 266 12.93 1.08 1.49
CA VAL A 266 12.74 -0.36 1.57
C VAL A 266 12.38 -0.71 3.02
N ARG A 267 11.27 -1.42 3.23
CA ARG A 267 10.85 -1.94 4.54
C ARG A 267 10.60 -3.44 4.43
N LEU A 268 11.21 -4.20 5.35
CA LEU A 268 11.26 -5.65 5.34
C LEU A 268 10.80 -6.21 6.69
N LYS A 269 10.11 -7.35 6.66
CA LYS A 269 9.86 -8.20 7.82
C LYS A 269 10.45 -9.57 7.57
N LEU A 270 11.21 -10.11 8.52
CA LEU A 270 11.50 -11.54 8.53
C LEU A 270 10.26 -12.25 9.10
N VAL A 271 9.45 -12.84 8.24
CA VAL A 271 8.17 -13.46 8.60
C VAL A 271 8.39 -14.87 9.14
N GLU A 272 9.27 -15.64 8.49
CA GLU A 272 9.54 -17.03 8.81
C GLU A 272 11.01 -17.34 8.62
N LEU A 273 11.59 -18.07 9.56
CA LEU A 273 12.92 -18.69 9.45
C LEU A 273 12.92 -19.97 10.28
N SER A 274 13.14 -21.12 9.64
CA SER A 274 13.32 -22.39 10.36
C SER A 274 14.75 -22.53 10.91
N PRO A 275 14.96 -23.26 12.02
CA PRO A 275 16.29 -23.47 12.61
C PRO A 275 17.32 -24.09 11.66
N ASP A 276 16.89 -24.89 10.68
CA ASP A 276 17.74 -25.50 9.65
C ASP A 276 17.97 -24.61 8.40
N GLY A 277 17.28 -23.46 8.32
CA GLY A 277 17.36 -22.52 7.20
C GLY A 277 16.61 -22.97 5.93
N ALA A 278 15.89 -24.10 5.99
CA ALA A 278 15.15 -24.63 4.84
C ALA A 278 13.89 -23.79 4.51
N ARG A 279 13.25 -23.21 5.54
CA ARG A 279 12.08 -22.32 5.41
C ARG A 279 12.51 -20.89 5.68
N LEU A 280 12.22 -20.02 4.71
CA LEU A 280 12.50 -18.60 4.78
C LEU A 280 11.35 -17.84 4.11
N LYS A 281 10.79 -16.86 4.81
CA LYS A 281 9.80 -15.93 4.26
C LYS A 281 10.17 -14.52 4.70
N ILE A 282 10.42 -13.64 3.73
CA ILE A 282 10.69 -12.22 3.96
C ILE A 282 9.64 -11.42 3.21
N TYR A 283 8.84 -10.66 3.93
CA TYR A 283 7.91 -9.73 3.32
C TYR A 283 8.57 -8.37 3.14
N ARG A 284 8.43 -7.79 1.94
CA ARG A 284 8.81 -6.42 1.63
C ARG A 284 7.56 -5.62 1.33
N SER A 285 7.36 -4.55 2.09
CA SER A 285 6.36 -3.52 1.78
C SER A 285 6.59 -2.92 0.39
N GLN A 286 5.59 -2.21 -0.13
CA GLN A 286 5.76 -1.41 -1.32
C GLN A 286 6.92 -0.40 -1.17
N VAL A 287 7.77 -0.27 -2.19
CA VAL A 287 8.84 0.74 -2.20
C VAL A 287 8.31 2.00 -2.85
N HIS A 288 8.15 3.05 -2.05
CA HIS A 288 7.78 4.39 -2.50
C HIS A 288 8.97 5.35 -2.49
N LEU A 289 8.84 6.41 -3.28
CA LEU A 289 9.73 7.57 -3.26
C LEU A 289 9.76 8.20 -1.86
N THR A 290 10.87 8.84 -1.52
CA THR A 290 11.06 9.55 -0.24
C THR A 290 10.44 10.95 -0.24
N SER A 291 10.15 11.53 -1.40
CA SER A 291 9.69 12.92 -1.50
C SER A 291 8.57 13.11 -2.52
N GLU A 292 8.78 12.67 -3.76
CA GLU A 292 7.96 13.08 -4.90
C GLU A 292 6.58 12.41 -4.97
N PHE A 293 6.30 11.47 -4.05
CA PHE A 293 4.94 10.97 -3.83
C PHE A 293 4.02 12.04 -3.21
N VAL A 294 4.57 13.17 -2.78
CA VAL A 294 3.82 14.34 -2.31
C VAL A 294 4.05 15.52 -3.23
N TYR A 295 3.02 16.33 -3.44
CA TYR A 295 3.15 17.66 -4.01
C TYR A 295 2.75 18.74 -2.99
N PRO A 296 3.60 19.74 -2.73
CA PRO A 296 4.97 19.88 -3.23
C PRO A 296 5.96 18.87 -2.57
N PRO A 297 7.04 18.45 -3.25
CA PRO A 297 7.89 17.34 -2.81
C PRO A 297 8.61 17.54 -1.47
N GLU A 298 8.91 18.78 -1.08
CA GLU A 298 9.60 19.09 0.18
C GLU A 298 8.78 18.64 1.40
N ILE A 299 7.45 18.63 1.26
CA ILE A 299 6.56 18.09 2.30
C ILE A 299 6.69 16.56 2.36
N GLY A 300 6.87 15.88 1.22
CA GLY A 300 7.09 14.44 1.19
C GLY A 300 8.34 14.02 1.96
N GLU A 301 9.46 14.72 1.72
CA GLU A 301 10.70 14.48 2.47
C GLU A 301 10.50 14.69 3.98
N GLU A 302 9.80 15.76 4.35
CA GLU A 302 9.45 16.04 5.75
C GLU A 302 8.61 14.92 6.37
N LEU A 303 7.58 14.43 5.66
CA LEU A 303 6.71 13.36 6.15
C LEU A 303 7.47 12.04 6.27
N THR A 304 8.29 11.68 5.29
CA THR A 304 9.10 10.44 5.32
C THR A 304 10.12 10.47 6.45
N ASN A 305 10.81 11.60 6.66
CA ASN A 305 11.77 11.74 7.76
C ASN A 305 11.10 11.65 9.14
N ARG A 306 9.84 12.12 9.27
CA ARG A 306 9.11 12.12 10.55
C ARG A 306 8.40 10.81 10.85
N PHE A 307 7.78 10.20 9.84
CA PHE A 307 6.83 9.10 10.03
C PHE A 307 7.29 7.79 9.39
N GLY A 308 8.41 7.82 8.67
CA GLY A 308 8.99 6.66 8.02
C GLY A 308 8.44 6.41 6.60
N PRO A 309 8.77 5.24 6.03
CA PRO A 309 8.33 4.81 4.70
C PRO A 309 6.82 4.97 4.45
N TYR A 310 6.42 5.54 3.33
CA TYR A 310 5.01 5.59 2.92
C TYR A 310 4.61 4.28 2.20
N ILE A 311 3.39 3.80 2.46
CA ILE A 311 2.79 2.63 1.79
C ILE A 311 1.33 2.90 1.45
N ASN A 312 0.88 2.48 0.27
CA ASN A 312 -0.52 2.65 -0.17
C ASN A 312 -1.29 1.32 -0.20
N GLU A 313 -0.72 0.25 -0.76
CA GLU A 313 -1.41 -1.04 -0.89
C GLU A 313 -1.57 -1.79 0.46
N ALA A 314 -0.64 -1.56 1.39
CA ALA A 314 -0.40 -2.46 2.52
C ALA A 314 -0.23 -3.92 2.05
N VAL A 315 -1.07 -4.86 2.52
CA VAL A 315 -0.96 -6.32 2.28
C VAL A 315 -2.09 -6.92 1.46
N GLU A 316 -2.88 -6.12 0.73
CA GLU A 316 -4.07 -6.60 -0.01
C GLU A 316 -3.82 -7.93 -0.77
N ARG A 317 -2.75 -8.02 -1.56
CA ARG A 317 -2.41 -9.23 -2.35
C ARG A 317 -1.76 -10.37 -1.56
N PHE A 318 -1.48 -10.15 -0.28
CA PHE A 318 -0.69 -11.03 0.57
C PHE A 318 -1.47 -11.56 1.78
N ILE A 319 -2.76 -11.25 1.89
CA ILE A 319 -3.63 -11.70 2.98
C ILE A 319 -3.58 -13.23 3.15
N HIS A 320 -3.56 -13.99 2.06
CA HIS A 320 -3.48 -15.46 2.09
C HIS A 320 -2.05 -16.03 2.08
N VAL A 321 -1.02 -15.17 2.10
CA VAL A 321 0.40 -15.55 2.05
C VAL A 321 1.11 -15.33 3.37
N LEU A 322 0.71 -14.26 4.06
CA LEU A 322 1.29 -13.81 5.31
C LEU A 322 0.47 -14.29 6.50
N ASP A 323 1.12 -14.42 7.65
CA ASP A 323 0.41 -14.67 8.90
C ASP A 323 -0.44 -13.46 9.30
N LYS A 324 -1.52 -13.71 10.05
CA LYS A 324 -2.46 -12.68 10.50
C LYS A 324 -1.78 -11.53 11.23
N GLN A 325 -0.74 -11.80 12.02
CA GLN A 325 -0.02 -10.78 12.77
C GLN A 325 0.72 -9.82 11.84
N THR A 326 1.41 -10.32 10.81
CA THR A 326 2.04 -9.47 9.77
C THR A 326 1.02 -8.62 9.03
N VAL A 327 -0.14 -9.18 8.67
CA VAL A 327 -1.21 -8.45 7.98
C VAL A 327 -1.71 -7.28 8.85
N ILE A 328 -2.01 -7.55 10.13
CA ILE A 328 -2.46 -6.54 11.10
C ILE A 328 -1.40 -5.45 11.29
N GLU A 329 -0.13 -5.83 11.40
CA GLU A 329 0.97 -4.89 11.57
C GLU A 329 1.13 -3.95 10.38
N GLU A 330 1.00 -4.44 9.14
CA GLU A 330 1.13 -3.58 7.95
C GLU A 330 0.00 -2.55 7.87
N PHE A 331 -1.25 -3.00 8.04
CA PHE A 331 -2.39 -2.08 8.07
C PHE A 331 -2.28 -1.10 9.23
N THR A 332 -1.87 -1.57 10.41
CA THR A 332 -1.67 -0.70 11.58
C THR A 332 -0.57 0.34 11.30
N TYR A 333 0.52 -0.04 10.64
CA TYR A 333 1.57 0.87 10.23
C TYR A 333 1.03 1.93 9.27
N GLN A 334 0.31 1.52 8.22
CA GLN A 334 -0.32 2.46 7.28
C GLN A 334 -1.27 3.44 7.98
N ILE A 335 -2.19 2.94 8.80
CA ILE A 335 -3.17 3.75 9.53
C ILE A 335 -2.46 4.77 10.42
N LYS A 336 -1.43 4.35 11.15
CA LYS A 336 -0.64 5.25 12.01
C LYS A 336 0.11 6.29 11.19
N TRP A 337 0.71 5.91 10.06
CA TRP A 337 1.38 6.84 9.15
C TRP A 337 0.40 7.91 8.65
N ILE A 338 -0.76 7.49 8.12
CA ILE A 338 -1.83 8.37 7.62
C ILE A 338 -2.30 9.31 8.73
N ALA A 339 -2.69 8.77 9.89
CA ALA A 339 -3.21 9.57 11.00
C ALA A 339 -2.19 10.62 11.49
N ASN A 340 -0.92 10.25 11.59
CA ASN A 340 0.15 11.16 12.00
C ASN A 340 0.43 12.25 10.97
N ALA A 341 0.54 11.88 9.69
CA ALA A 341 0.78 12.83 8.59
C ALA A 341 -0.37 13.84 8.47
N VAL A 342 -1.62 13.36 8.54
CA VAL A 342 -2.80 14.22 8.45
C VAL A 342 -2.91 15.15 9.64
N ARG A 343 -2.75 14.63 10.86
CA ARG A 343 -2.74 15.46 12.08
C ARG A 343 -1.69 16.58 11.96
N TYR A 344 -0.48 16.22 11.53
CA TYR A 344 0.62 17.16 11.36
C TYR A 344 0.30 18.29 10.37
N LEU A 345 -0.20 17.94 9.18
CA LEU A 345 -0.52 18.92 8.14
C LEU A 345 -1.74 19.78 8.49
N MET A 346 -2.73 19.18 9.15
CA MET A 346 -3.89 19.92 9.65
C MET A 346 -3.49 20.89 10.76
N GLU A 347 -2.57 20.53 11.65
CA GLU A 347 -1.99 21.44 12.65
C GLU A 347 -1.15 22.57 12.03
N LYS A 348 -0.49 22.30 10.90
CA LYS A 348 0.21 23.32 10.07
C LYS A 348 -0.70 24.30 9.31
N GLY A 349 -2.02 24.23 9.52
CA GLY A 349 -2.96 25.25 9.06
C GLY A 349 -3.81 24.86 7.85
N ALA A 350 -3.83 23.58 7.46
CA ALA A 350 -4.84 23.09 6.53
C ALA A 350 -6.25 23.14 7.17
N SER A 351 -7.24 23.46 6.34
CA SER A 351 -8.64 23.63 6.70
C SER A 351 -9.51 22.46 6.25
N LEU A 352 -9.08 21.75 5.20
CA LEU A 352 -9.77 20.60 4.64
C LEU A 352 -8.79 19.44 4.51
N TYR A 353 -9.25 18.25 4.90
CA TYR A 353 -8.63 16.98 4.56
C TYR A 353 -9.62 16.12 3.78
N MET A 354 -9.18 15.53 2.68
CA MET A 354 -9.94 14.51 1.96
C MET A 354 -9.07 13.28 1.70
N MET A 355 -9.64 12.09 1.87
CA MET A 355 -8.95 10.84 1.55
C MET A 355 -9.85 9.81 0.94
N HIS A 356 -9.23 8.89 0.22
CA HIS A 356 -9.82 7.64 -0.20
C HIS A 356 -8.92 6.48 0.22
N TRP A 357 -9.53 5.48 0.84
CA TRP A 357 -8.81 4.34 1.42
C TRP A 357 -9.51 3.02 1.12
N HIS A 358 -8.71 2.04 0.68
CA HIS A 358 -9.18 0.74 0.18
C HIS A 358 -9.13 -0.39 1.21
N LEU A 359 -8.83 -0.15 2.50
CA LEU A 359 -8.70 -1.26 3.47
C LEU A 359 -9.90 -2.22 3.45
N LEU A 360 -11.12 -1.69 3.58
CA LEU A 360 -12.31 -2.54 3.66
C LEU A 360 -12.61 -3.25 2.34
N ASP A 361 -12.29 -2.62 1.22
CA ASP A 361 -12.39 -3.22 -0.11
C ASP A 361 -11.43 -4.41 -0.25
N ALA A 362 -10.17 -4.24 0.17
CA ALA A 362 -9.15 -5.29 0.18
C ALA A 362 -9.57 -6.51 1.03
N ILE A 363 -10.09 -6.27 2.23
CA ILE A 363 -10.57 -7.34 3.12
C ILE A 363 -11.80 -8.04 2.53
N GLN A 364 -12.75 -7.27 1.98
CA GLN A 364 -13.93 -7.84 1.33
C GLN A 364 -13.56 -8.66 0.10
N HIS A 365 -12.58 -8.24 -0.71
CA HIS A 365 -12.10 -9.04 -1.83
C HIS A 365 -11.51 -10.38 -1.42
N ALA A 366 -10.89 -10.46 -0.23
CA ALA A 366 -10.30 -11.70 0.28
C ALA A 366 -11.33 -12.64 0.93
N TYR A 367 -12.35 -12.11 1.60
CA TYR A 367 -13.21 -12.91 2.49
C TYR A 367 -14.71 -12.85 2.21
N LEU A 368 -15.22 -11.82 1.52
CA LEU A 368 -16.66 -11.62 1.38
C LEU A 368 -17.34 -12.78 0.65
N SER A 369 -16.67 -13.38 -0.34
CA SER A 369 -17.21 -14.57 -1.03
C SER A 369 -17.38 -15.76 -0.09
N ASN A 370 -16.58 -15.87 0.96
CA ASN A 370 -16.61 -17.01 1.89
C ASN A 370 -17.79 -16.92 2.87
N ILE A 371 -18.32 -15.71 3.12
CA ILE A 371 -19.34 -15.47 4.16
C ILE A 371 -20.73 -15.17 3.60
N ASP A 372 -20.87 -14.91 2.30
CA ASP A 372 -22.16 -14.65 1.65
C ASP A 372 -22.62 -15.91 0.86
N PRO A 373 -23.64 -16.66 1.35
CA PRO A 373 -24.15 -17.84 0.66
C PRO A 373 -24.72 -17.58 -0.73
N THR A 374 -24.96 -16.32 -1.10
CA THR A 374 -25.44 -15.92 -2.43
C THR A 374 -24.30 -15.62 -3.40
N ALA A 375 -23.06 -15.51 -2.92
CA ALA A 375 -21.89 -15.31 -3.75
C ALA A 375 -21.54 -16.57 -4.54
N GLY A 376 -21.16 -16.42 -5.80
CA GLY A 376 -20.78 -17.56 -6.65
C GLY A 376 -19.50 -18.29 -6.20
N GLY A 377 -18.72 -17.69 -5.29
CA GLY A 377 -17.52 -18.28 -4.70
C GLY A 377 -17.71 -18.80 -3.28
N TYR A 378 -18.95 -18.92 -2.78
CA TYR A 378 -19.22 -19.38 -1.43
C TYR A 378 -18.84 -20.84 -1.21
N ASP A 379 -18.12 -21.08 -0.11
CA ASP A 379 -17.70 -22.39 0.36
C ASP A 379 -18.05 -22.51 1.85
N PRO A 380 -19.05 -23.34 2.23
CA PRO A 380 -19.45 -23.52 3.62
C PRO A 380 -18.31 -23.95 4.55
N GLU A 381 -17.30 -24.66 4.03
CA GLU A 381 -16.15 -25.13 4.83
C GLU A 381 -15.20 -23.99 5.19
N LYS A 382 -15.23 -22.88 4.44
CA LYS A 382 -14.40 -21.69 4.65
C LYS A 382 -15.16 -20.52 5.27
N ALA A 383 -16.43 -20.72 5.62
CA ALA A 383 -17.28 -19.66 6.15
C ALA A 383 -16.81 -19.13 7.50
N GLU A 384 -16.16 -19.96 8.33
CA GLU A 384 -15.55 -19.52 9.60
C GLU A 384 -14.21 -18.77 9.40
N GLU A 385 -13.57 -18.92 8.24
CA GLU A 385 -12.30 -18.24 7.95
C GLU A 385 -12.49 -16.78 7.51
N GLY A 386 -13.63 -16.47 6.90
CA GLY A 386 -14.02 -15.11 6.50
C GLY A 386 -14.78 -14.37 7.59
#